data_AF-A0A0V1KQM8-F1
#
_entry.id   AF-A0A0V1KQM8-F1
#
_cell.length_a   1.000
_cell.length_b   1.000
_cell.length_c   1.000
_cell.angle_alpha   90.00
_cell.angle_beta   90.00
_cell.angle_gamma   90.00
#
_symmetry.space_group_name_H-M   'P 1'
#
loop_
_entity.id
_entity.type
_entity.pdbx_description
1 polymer ?
#
loop_
_entity_poly.entity_id
_entity_poly.type
_entity_poly.pdbx_seq_one_letter_code
_entity_poly.pdbx_strand_id
1 'polypeptide(L)'
;MQYPPILPGNHELTGGLIHRCHQRQLHAGAEQTLAFLRQRCWVPKGRHQVKRMTRECMVCRRAIARPAQPRMAALPRDRAVQALAMSQVGINIARSLFVRVGRGATSPR
;
A
#
# COMPACT_ATOMS: atom_id res chain seq x y z
N MET A 1 34.05 27.64 2.29
CA MET A 1 32.92 27.08 1.51
C MET A 1 32.92 25.57 1.71
N GLN A 2 31.92 25.01 2.40
CA GLN A 2 31.74 23.56 2.42
C GLN A 2 30.91 23.15 1.21
N TYR A 3 31.44 22.22 0.43
CA TYR A 3 30.71 21.60 -0.68
C TYR A 3 29.91 20.40 -0.15
N PRO A 4 28.68 20.16 -0.65
CA PRO A 4 27.94 18.96 -0.29
C PRO A 4 28.74 17.72 -0.68
N PRO A 5 28.85 16.70 0.20
CA PRO A 5 29.52 15.45 -0.12
C PRO A 5 28.85 14.78 -1.33
N ILE A 6 29.67 14.25 -2.24
CA ILE A 6 29.22 13.46 -3.38
C ILE A 6 29.11 12.00 -2.95
N LEU A 7 27.92 11.40 -3.08
CA LEU A 7 27.69 9.99 -2.75
C LEU A 7 27.54 9.15 -4.02
N PRO A 8 28.06 7.91 -4.04
CA PRO A 8 27.88 7.02 -5.18
C PRO A 8 26.40 6.67 -5.37
N GLY A 9 25.91 6.73 -6.61
CA GLY A 9 24.48 6.55 -6.89
C GLY A 9 23.96 5.12 -6.64
N ASN A 10 24.75 4.10 -6.99
CA ASN A 10 24.35 2.69 -6.83
C ASN A 10 25.04 2.07 -5.61
N HIS A 11 24.77 2.63 -4.44
CA HIS A 11 25.30 2.15 -3.17
C HIS A 11 24.18 2.09 -2.13
N GLU A 12 24.19 1.08 -1.27
CA GLU A 12 23.13 0.85 -0.29
C GLU A 12 22.95 2.04 0.65
N LEU A 13 24.06 2.64 1.10
CA LEU A 13 24.04 3.85 1.93
C LEU A 13 23.26 5.01 1.27
N THR A 14 23.47 5.24 -0.02
CA THR A 14 22.75 6.28 -0.78
C THR A 14 21.27 5.94 -0.89
N GLY A 15 20.93 4.67 -1.14
CA GLY A 15 19.55 4.19 -1.17
C GLY A 15 18.84 4.39 0.17
N GLY A 16 19.48 3.99 1.27
CA GLY A 16 18.97 4.17 2.64
C GLY A 16 18.78 5.65 2.99
N LEU A 17 19.70 6.52 2.58
CA LEU A 17 19.60 7.96 2.82
C LEU A 17 18.42 8.59 2.06
N ILE A 18 18.24 8.21 0.79
CA ILE A 18 17.09 8.63 -0.03
C ILE A 18 15.78 8.13 0.61
N HIS A 19 15.71 6.87 1.01
CA HIS A 19 14.53 6.29 1.63
C HIS A 19 14.17 7.01 2.94
N ARG A 20 15.18 7.30 3.78
CA ARG A 20 14.99 8.08 5.02
C ARG A 20 14.50 9.51 4.74
N CYS A 21 15.02 10.17 3.72
CA CYS A 21 14.55 11.51 3.32
C CYS A 21 13.09 11.46 2.86
N HIS A 22 12.76 10.51 1.99
CA HIS A 22 11.40 10.28 1.51
C HIS A 22 10.41 10.03 2.66
N GLN A 23 10.77 9.20 3.65
CA GLN A 23 9.93 8.94 4.83
C GLN A 23 9.79 10.17 5.74
N ARG A 24 10.88 10.92 5.99
CA ARG A 24 10.83 12.14 6.80
C ARG A 24 10.00 13.25 6.18
N GLN A 25 9.86 13.22 4.86
CA GLN A 25 8.99 14.13 4.11
C GLN A 25 7.60 13.54 3.87
N LEU A 26 7.14 12.64 4.73
CA LEU A 26 5.79 12.07 4.68
C LEU A 26 5.45 11.48 3.30
N HIS A 27 6.40 10.74 2.73
CA HIS A 27 6.26 10.11 1.42
C HIS A 27 6.11 11.08 0.24
N ALA A 28 6.75 12.25 0.34
CA ALA A 28 6.84 13.22 -0.75
C ALA A 28 7.30 12.62 -2.09
N GLY A 29 6.87 13.24 -3.18
CA GLY A 29 7.22 12.84 -4.54
C GLY A 29 8.73 12.91 -4.82
N ALA A 30 9.14 12.34 -5.96
CA ALA A 30 10.56 12.21 -6.31
C ALA A 30 11.29 13.57 -6.42
N GLU A 31 10.63 14.60 -6.96
CA GLU A 31 11.27 15.93 -7.12
C GLU A 31 11.46 16.64 -5.78
N GLN A 32 10.48 16.57 -4.87
CA GLN A 32 10.61 17.12 -3.51
C GLN A 32 11.66 16.38 -2.69
N THR A 33 11.67 15.05 -2.79
CA THR A 33 12.70 14.21 -2.15
C THR A 33 14.10 14.58 -2.67
N LEU A 34 14.24 14.77 -3.98
CA LEU A 34 15.50 15.16 -4.60
C LEU A 34 15.94 16.57 -4.18
N ALA A 35 15.02 17.53 -4.11
CA ALA A 35 15.31 18.90 -3.69
C ALA A 35 15.86 18.93 -2.26
N PHE A 36 15.27 18.16 -1.35
CA PHE A 36 15.75 18.06 0.03
C PHE A 36 17.07 17.30 0.16
N LEU A 37 17.25 16.22 -0.62
CA LEU A 37 18.51 15.48 -0.67
C LEU A 37 19.68 16.40 -1.07
N ARG A 38 19.47 17.27 -2.07
CA ARG A 38 20.48 18.21 -2.60
C ARG A 38 20.94 19.27 -1.60
N GLN A 39 20.17 19.52 -0.54
CA GLN A 39 20.61 20.42 0.54
C GLN A 39 21.72 19.80 1.40
N ARG A 40 21.93 18.48 1.31
CA ARG A 40 22.83 17.72 2.19
C ARG A 40 23.92 16.95 1.45
N CYS A 41 23.63 16.43 0.27
CA CYS A 41 24.59 15.67 -0.53
C CYS A 41 24.25 15.73 -2.02
N TRP A 42 25.24 15.41 -2.86
CA TRP A 42 25.05 15.29 -4.30
C TRP A 42 25.17 13.83 -4.74
N VAL A 43 24.19 13.35 -5.49
CA VAL A 43 24.18 11.97 -5.99
C VAL A 43 24.22 12.00 -7.51
N PRO A 44 25.24 11.41 -8.18
CA PRO A 44 25.26 11.25 -9.62
C PRO A 44 24.03 10.50 -10.10
N LYS A 45 23.37 11.03 -11.14
CA LYS A 45 22.06 10.52 -11.61
C LYS A 45 21.02 10.44 -10.47
N GLY A 46 21.11 11.32 -9.47
CA GLY A 46 20.31 11.28 -8.24
C GLY A 46 18.81 11.23 -8.49
N ARG A 47 18.31 11.93 -9.52
CA ARG A 47 16.90 11.84 -9.93
C ARG A 47 16.46 10.41 -10.24
N HIS A 48 17.28 9.65 -10.96
CA HIS A 48 16.99 8.26 -11.29
C HIS A 48 16.94 7.40 -10.02
N GLN A 49 17.89 7.59 -9.11
CA GLN A 49 17.95 6.86 -7.84
C GLN A 49 16.77 7.18 -6.92
N VAL A 50 16.42 8.46 -6.78
CA VAL A 50 15.26 8.89 -6.01
C VAL A 50 13.98 8.31 -6.59
N LYS A 51 13.80 8.38 -7.91
CA LYS A 51 12.63 7.79 -8.57
C LYS A 51 12.54 6.27 -8.37
N ARG A 52 13.67 5.55 -8.39
CA ARG A 52 13.73 4.11 -8.07
C ARG A 52 13.27 3.86 -6.63
N MET A 53 13.87 4.54 -5.66
CA MET A 53 13.57 4.36 -4.23
C MET A 53 12.11 4.71 -3.88
N THR A 54 11.57 5.81 -4.42
CA THR A 54 10.16 6.19 -4.21
C THR A 54 9.21 5.15 -4.82
N ARG A 55 9.54 4.57 -5.98
CA ARG A 55 8.76 3.48 -6.58
C ARG A 55 8.85 2.18 -5.81
N GLU A 56 9.93 1.95 -5.08
CA GLU A 56 10.14 0.76 -4.24
C GLU A 56 9.49 0.87 -2.86
N CYS A 57 9.14 2.08 -2.42
CA CYS A 57 8.45 2.29 -1.15
C CYS A 57 7.08 1.58 -1.13
N MET A 58 6.93 0.63 -0.21
CA MET A 58 5.69 -0.14 -0.05
C MET A 58 4.48 0.73 0.31
N VAL A 59 4.68 1.78 1.10
CA VAL A 59 3.61 2.71 1.48
C VAL A 59 3.06 3.42 0.24
N CYS A 60 3.95 4.01 -0.58
CA CYS A 60 3.56 4.66 -1.84
C CYS A 60 2.95 3.67 -2.83
N ARG A 61 3.53 2.47 -2.97
CA ARG A 61 2.98 1.43 -3.84
C ARG A 61 1.54 1.09 -3.46
N ARG A 62 1.26 0.91 -2.17
CA ARG A 62 -0.10 0.61 -1.68
C ARG A 62 -1.04 1.80 -1.87
N ALA A 63 -0.58 3.02 -1.62
CA ALA A 63 -1.38 4.23 -1.79
C ALA A 63 -1.81 4.47 -3.24
N ILE A 64 -0.98 4.08 -4.22
CA ILE A 64 -1.25 4.27 -5.66
C ILE A 64 -1.83 2.98 -6.29
N ALA A 65 -1.84 1.86 -5.56
CA ALA A 65 -2.35 0.59 -6.08
C ALA A 65 -3.81 0.73 -6.48
N ARG A 66 -4.14 0.30 -7.70
CA ARG A 66 -5.52 0.19 -8.14
C ARG A 66 -6.14 -1.07 -7.51
N PRO A 67 -7.40 -1.01 -7.08
CA PRO A 67 -8.09 -2.21 -6.63
C PRO A 67 -8.08 -3.23 -7.77
N ALA A 68 -7.68 -4.46 -7.44
CA ALA A 68 -7.83 -5.55 -8.38
C ALA A 68 -9.32 -5.73 -8.65
N GLN A 69 -9.72 -5.71 -9.92
CA GLN A 69 -11.07 -6.13 -10.27
C GLN A 69 -11.15 -7.64 -10.02
N PRO A 70 -12.00 -8.10 -9.09
CA PRO A 70 -12.18 -9.53 -8.91
C PRO A 70 -12.70 -10.11 -10.22
N ARG A 71 -12.05 -11.16 -10.72
CA ARG A 71 -12.63 -11.99 -11.80
C ARG A 71 -13.85 -12.69 -11.21
N MET A 72 -15.03 -12.08 -11.37
CA MET A 72 -16.27 -12.69 -10.95
C MET A 72 -16.70 -13.74 -11.99
N ALA A 73 -17.06 -14.93 -11.51
CA ALA A 73 -17.80 -15.87 -12.34
C ALA A 73 -19.18 -15.29 -12.68
N ALA A 74 -19.81 -15.81 -13.73
CA ALA A 74 -21.19 -15.47 -14.03
C ALA A 74 -22.06 -15.72 -12.79
N LEU A 75 -22.90 -14.74 -12.44
CA LEU A 75 -23.87 -14.92 -11.36
C LEU A 75 -24.83 -16.05 -11.76
N PRO A 76 -25.28 -16.90 -10.81
CA PRO A 76 -26.37 -17.81 -11.05
C PRO A 76 -27.59 -17.06 -11.60
N ARG A 77 -28.29 -17.66 -12.56
CA ARG A 77 -29.49 -17.05 -13.19
C ARG A 77 -30.49 -16.55 -12.15
N ASP A 78 -30.65 -17.29 -11.07
CA ASP A 78 -31.59 -16.98 -9.99
C ASP A 78 -31.19 -15.75 -9.16
N ARG A 79 -29.99 -15.20 -9.36
CA ARG A 79 -29.54 -13.93 -8.76
C ARG A 79 -29.56 -12.76 -9.74
N ALA A 80 -29.83 -13.01 -11.02
CA ALA A 80 -29.70 -12.03 -12.10
C ALA A 80 -31.03 -11.71 -12.81
N VAL A 81 -32.09 -12.49 -12.54
CA VAL A 81 -33.39 -12.36 -13.19
C VAL A 81 -34.44 -11.90 -12.18
N GLN A 82 -35.37 -11.04 -12.61
CA GLN A 82 -36.53 -10.68 -11.80
C GLN A 82 -37.43 -11.89 -11.60
N ALA A 83 -37.85 -12.12 -10.37
CA ALA A 83 -38.75 -13.21 -10.02
C ALA A 83 -39.88 -12.71 -9.10
N LEU A 84 -40.92 -13.51 -8.98
CA LEU A 84 -42.05 -13.21 -8.08
C LEU A 84 -41.57 -13.12 -6.64
N ALA A 85 -42.30 -12.37 -5.81
CA ALA A 85 -42.01 -12.26 -4.39
C ALA A 85 -41.85 -13.64 -3.75
N MET A 86 -40.78 -13.82 -2.98
CA MET A 86 -40.43 -15.06 -2.26
C MET A 86 -40.11 -16.30 -3.12
N SER A 87 -40.06 -16.18 -4.46
CA SER A 87 -39.72 -17.33 -5.34
C SER A 87 -38.23 -17.68 -5.38
N GLN A 88 -37.36 -16.75 -4.95
CA GLN A 88 -35.91 -16.94 -4.88
C GLN A 88 -35.42 -16.46 -3.50
N VAL A 89 -34.76 -17.34 -2.75
CA VAL A 89 -34.26 -17.05 -1.39
C VAL A 89 -32.78 -17.41 -1.32
N GLY A 90 -31.95 -16.46 -0.90
CA GLY A 90 -30.54 -16.69 -0.62
C GLY A 90 -30.34 -17.16 0.82
N ILE A 91 -29.70 -18.32 1.00
CA ILE A 91 -29.30 -18.81 2.32
C ILE A 91 -27.80 -18.52 2.50
N ASN A 92 -27.43 -17.90 3.61
CA ASN A 92 -26.03 -17.73 4.01
C ASN A 92 -25.84 -18.30 5.42
N ILE A 93 -24.89 -19.22 5.54
CA ILE A 93 -24.55 -19.82 6.84
C ILE A 93 -23.39 -19.01 7.42
N ALA A 94 -23.62 -18.40 8.59
CA ALA A 94 -22.53 -17.80 9.34
C ALA A 94 -21.56 -18.90 9.78
N ARG A 95 -20.26 -18.65 9.61
CA ARG A 95 -19.24 -19.47 10.26
C ARG A 95 -19.29 -19.26 11.79
N SER A 96 -18.58 -20.10 12.53
CA SER A 96 -18.52 -20.14 14.00
C SER A 96 -18.73 -18.77 14.65
N LEU A 97 -19.82 -18.64 15.39
CA LEU A 97 -20.15 -17.45 16.14
C LEU A 97 -19.64 -17.61 17.57
N PHE A 98 -18.77 -16.70 18.00
CA PHE A 98 -18.36 -16.63 19.41
C PHE A 98 -19.45 -15.92 20.21
N VAL A 99 -20.06 -16.65 21.15
CA VAL A 99 -21.11 -16.09 22.03
C VAL A 99 -20.48 -15.85 23.41
N ARG A 100 -20.59 -14.62 23.93
CA ARG A 100 -20.28 -14.35 25.34
C ARG A 100 -21.46 -14.80 26.18
N VAL A 101 -21.24 -15.76 27.08
CA VAL A 101 -22.22 -16.17 28.08
C VAL A 101 -21.82 -15.49 29.41
N GLY A 102 -22.47 -14.36 29.73
CA GLY A 102 -22.24 -13.60 30.96
C GLY A 102 -21.00 -12.68 30.97
N ARG A 103 -20.52 -12.29 32.17
CA ARG A 103 -19.35 -11.43 32.39
C ARG A 103 -17.99 -12.18 32.33
N GLY A 104 -17.97 -13.41 31.80
CA GLY A 104 -16.78 -14.28 31.68
C GLY A 104 -16.49 -14.66 30.23
N ALA A 105 -15.27 -15.16 29.97
CA ALA A 105 -14.62 -15.27 28.66
C ALA A 105 -15.41 -16.01 27.56
N THR A 106 -15.17 -15.60 26.30
CA THR A 106 -15.71 -16.18 25.06
C THR A 106 -15.19 -17.60 24.83
N SER A 107 -16.10 -18.59 24.77
CA SER A 107 -15.79 -19.93 24.27
C SER A 107 -16.35 -20.08 22.84
N PRO A 108 -15.63 -20.74 21.91
CA PRO A 108 -16.26 -21.25 20.70
C PRO A 108 -17.32 -22.31 21.09
N ARG A 109 -18.43 -22.35 20.36
CA ARG A 109 -19.34 -23.49 20.32
C ARG A 109 -18.93 -24.44 19.21
#